data_AF-A0ABD5DWD8-F1
#
_entry.id   AF-A0ABD5DWD8-F1
#
_cell.length_a   1.000
_cell.length_b   1.000
_cell.length_c   1.000
_cell.angle_alpha   90.00
_cell.angle_beta   90.00
_cell.angle_gamma   90.00
#
_symmetry.space_group_name_H-M   'P 1'
#
loop_
_entity.id
_entity.type
_entity.pdbx_description
1 polymer ?
#
loop_
_entity_poly.entity_id
_entity_poly.type
_entity_poly.pdbx_seq_one_letter_code
_entity_poly.pdbx_strand_id
1 'polypeptide(L)'
;VTQMAMDKATLNGLARSGRDVRLYSSLDETRTAEKLARHPSFTVVSEQIKARAGETSLETAISHQKSALNTPAQQAIHLALP
;
A
#
# COMPACT_ATOMS: atom_id res chain seq x y z
N VAL A 1 -9.11 -27.22 -3.75
CA VAL A 1 -8.69 -26.19 -4.72
C VAL A 1 -7.90 -25.15 -3.95
N THR A 2 -6.59 -25.11 -4.12
CA THR A 2 -5.70 -24.19 -3.40
C THR A 2 -5.90 -22.79 -3.99
N GLN A 3 -6.48 -21.86 -3.24
CA GLN A 3 -6.62 -20.47 -3.69
C GLN A 3 -5.21 -19.87 -3.82
N MET A 4 -4.75 -19.62 -5.05
CA MET A 4 -3.54 -18.83 -5.28
C MET A 4 -3.75 -17.45 -4.66
N ALA A 5 -2.85 -17.05 -3.75
CA ALA A 5 -2.79 -15.68 -3.29
C ALA A 5 -2.53 -14.77 -4.50
N MET A 6 -3.29 -13.68 -4.65
CA MET A 6 -3.06 -12.73 -5.74
C MET A 6 -1.67 -12.11 -5.60
N ASP A 7 -0.86 -12.20 -6.65
CA ASP A 7 0.48 -11.61 -6.69
C ASP A 7 0.43 -10.07 -6.71
N LYS A 8 1.41 -9.45 -6.07
CA LYS A 8 1.60 -8.01 -5.90
C LYS A 8 1.66 -7.26 -7.23
N ALA A 9 2.16 -7.90 -8.31
CA ALA A 9 2.20 -7.31 -9.64
C ALA A 9 0.80 -7.10 -10.23
N THR A 10 -0.07 -8.11 -10.12
CA THR A 10 -1.48 -8.05 -10.56
C THR A 10 -2.26 -6.99 -9.78
N LEU A 11 -1.97 -6.83 -8.49
CA LEU A 11 -2.61 -5.85 -7.62
C LEU A 11 -2.21 -4.41 -7.92
N ASN A 12 -0.93 -4.14 -8.15
CA ASN A 12 -0.48 -2.83 -8.61
C ASN A 12 -1.05 -2.50 -10.00
N GLY A 13 -1.24 -3.50 -10.85
CA GLY A 13 -1.96 -3.37 -12.12
C GLY A 13 -3.42 -2.92 -11.93
N LEU A 14 -4.14 -3.55 -10.99
CA LEU A 14 -5.53 -3.20 -10.66
C LEU A 14 -5.65 -1.79 -10.03
N ALA A 15 -4.76 -1.44 -9.10
CA ALA A 15 -4.73 -0.10 -8.49
C ALA A 15 -4.42 1.01 -9.51
N ARG A 16 -3.67 0.70 -10.58
CA ARG A 16 -3.42 1.59 -11.72
C ARG A 16 -4.55 1.59 -12.76
N SER A 17 -5.42 0.57 -12.76
CA SER A 17 -6.45 0.36 -13.79
C SER A 17 -7.63 1.33 -13.69
N GLY A 18 -7.84 2.02 -12.56
CA GLY A 18 -8.82 3.10 -12.47
C GLY A 18 -9.67 3.11 -11.20
N ARG A 19 -10.69 3.97 -11.23
CA ARG A 19 -11.46 4.48 -10.09
C ARG A 19 -12.45 3.48 -9.46
N ASP A 20 -12.75 2.37 -10.14
CA ASP A 20 -13.62 1.29 -9.64
C ASP A 20 -13.03 -0.08 -10.03
N VAL A 21 -12.75 -0.93 -9.03
CA VAL A 21 -12.21 -2.29 -9.20
C VAL A 21 -13.17 -3.27 -8.56
N ARG A 22 -13.66 -4.25 -9.34
CA ARG A 22 -14.59 -5.27 -8.86
C ARG A 22 -13.88 -6.60 -8.67
N LEU A 23 -13.96 -7.14 -7.46
CA LEU A 23 -13.37 -8.42 -7.09
C LEU A 23 -14.48 -9.48 -7.00
N TYR A 24 -14.33 -10.57 -7.74
CA TYR A 24 -15.21 -11.73 -7.65
C TYR A 24 -14.53 -12.83 -6.84
N SER A 25 -15.18 -13.27 -5.77
CA SER A 25 -14.68 -14.26 -4.82
C SER A 25 -15.76 -15.31 -4.57
N SER A 26 -15.34 -16.54 -4.25
CA SER A 26 -16.25 -17.60 -3.80
C SER A 26 -16.64 -17.48 -2.32
N LEU A 27 -16.07 -16.51 -1.61
CA LEU A 27 -16.37 -16.22 -0.21
C LEU A 27 -17.45 -15.12 -0.13
N ASP A 28 -18.18 -15.09 0.97
CA ASP A 28 -19.05 -13.96 1.29
C ASP A 28 -18.26 -12.64 1.37
N GLU A 29 -18.96 -11.54 1.18
CA GLU A 29 -18.38 -10.19 1.10
C GLU A 29 -17.57 -9.85 2.36
N THR A 30 -18.12 -10.13 3.54
CA THR A 30 -17.47 -9.87 4.83
C THR A 30 -16.16 -10.65 4.96
N ARG A 31 -16.15 -11.96 4.69
CA ARG A 31 -14.92 -12.76 4.72
C ARG A 31 -13.91 -12.34 3.66
N THR A 32 -14.39 -11.91 2.49
CA THR A 32 -13.53 -11.38 1.42
C THR A 32 -12.87 -10.08 1.89
N ALA A 33 -13.62 -9.14 2.45
CA ALA A 33 -13.11 -7.87 2.97
C ALA A 33 -12.11 -8.09 4.12
N GLU A 34 -12.40 -8.99 5.05
CA GLU A 34 -11.44 -9.29 6.12
C GLU A 34 -10.16 -9.94 5.59
N LYS A 35 -10.26 -10.85 4.61
CA LYS A 35 -9.10 -11.48 3.97
C LYS A 35 -8.28 -10.45 3.19
N LEU A 36 -8.95 -9.48 2.57
CA LEU A 36 -8.34 -8.35 1.88
C LEU A 36 -7.57 -7.46 2.86
N ALA A 37 -8.23 -7.04 3.95
CA ALA A 37 -7.66 -6.18 4.98
C ALA A 37 -6.46 -6.82 5.70
N ARG A 38 -6.46 -8.16 5.84
CA ARG A 38 -5.34 -8.92 6.42
C ARG A 38 -4.08 -8.93 5.54
N HIS A 39 -4.18 -8.49 4.29
CA HIS A 39 -3.05 -8.53 3.37
C HIS A 39 -2.57 -7.10 3.06
N PRO A 40 -1.39 -6.68 3.55
CA PRO A 40 -0.93 -5.29 3.51
C PRO A 40 -0.72 -4.74 2.09
N SER A 41 -0.75 -5.59 1.06
CA SER A 41 -0.74 -5.17 -0.34
C SER A 41 -2.10 -4.70 -0.88
N PHE A 42 -3.18 -4.79 -0.10
CA PHE A 42 -4.54 -4.43 -0.52
C PHE A 42 -5.11 -3.17 0.14
N THR A 43 -4.31 -2.42 0.88
CA THR A 43 -4.72 -1.09 1.34
C THR A 43 -4.57 -0.07 0.22
N VAL A 44 -5.49 0.89 0.16
CA VAL A 44 -5.42 1.98 -0.82
C VAL A 44 -4.09 2.70 -0.62
N VAL A 45 -3.32 2.92 -1.70
CA VAL A 45 -2.00 3.55 -1.62
C VAL A 45 -2.06 4.91 -0.92
N SER A 46 -3.16 5.64 -1.06
CA SER A 46 -3.40 6.88 -0.35
C SER A 46 -3.52 6.70 1.18
N GLU A 47 -4.18 5.63 1.65
CA GLU A 47 -4.24 5.29 3.08
C GLU A 47 -2.87 4.87 3.61
N GLN A 48 -2.07 4.13 2.83
CA GLN A 48 -0.71 3.76 3.23
C GLN A 48 0.19 5.00 3.38
N ILE A 49 0.10 5.94 2.41
CA ILE A 49 0.88 7.19 2.45
C ILE A 49 0.48 8.02 3.68
N LYS A 50 -0.82 8.15 3.94
CA LYS A 50 -1.38 8.83 5.11
C LYS A 50 -0.91 8.20 6.43
N ALA A 51 -1.11 6.89 6.60
CA ALA A 51 -0.73 6.16 7.80
C ALA A 51 0.79 6.24 8.08
N ARG A 52 1.62 6.14 7.04
CA ARG A 52 3.08 6.25 7.17
C ARG A 52 3.54 7.67 7.52
N ALA A 53 2.85 8.70 7.03
CA ALA A 53 3.16 10.09 7.35
C ALA A 53 2.52 10.54 8.68
N GLY A 54 1.58 9.78 9.25
CA GLY A 54 0.77 10.20 10.39
C GLY A 54 -0.25 11.30 10.05
N GLU A 55 -0.59 11.45 8.77
CA GLU A 55 -1.37 12.59 8.26
C GLU A 55 -2.70 12.17 7.65
N THR A 56 -3.74 13.00 7.83
CA THR A 56 -5.09 12.67 7.33
C THR A 56 -5.30 13.14 5.87
N SER A 57 -4.61 14.21 5.47
CA SER A 57 -4.58 14.72 4.10
C SER A 57 -3.51 14.02 3.27
N LEU A 58 -3.87 13.60 2.05
CA LEU A 58 -2.94 12.94 1.14
C LEU A 58 -1.84 13.91 0.66
N GLU A 59 -2.18 15.15 0.33
CA GLU A 59 -1.21 16.13 -0.17
C GLU A 59 -0.19 16.52 0.90
N THR A 60 -0.64 16.66 2.15
CA THR A 60 0.22 16.92 3.31
C THR A 60 1.13 15.72 3.58
N ALA A 61 0.58 14.50 3.54
CA ALA A 61 1.35 13.26 3.72
C ALA A 61 2.45 13.09 2.65
N ILE A 62 2.14 13.38 1.38
CA ILE A 62 3.11 13.33 0.28
C ILE A 62 4.19 14.39 0.47
N SER A 63 3.80 15.62 0.81
CA SER A 63 4.75 16.72 1.02
C SER A 63 5.70 16.43 2.18
N HIS A 64 5.17 15.92 3.30
CA HIS A 64 5.94 15.52 4.47
C HIS A 64 6.95 14.41 4.13
N GLN A 65 6.52 13.37 3.43
CA GLN A 65 7.41 12.30 2.99
C GLN A 65 8.50 12.79 2.03
N LYS A 66 8.17 13.73 1.14
CA LYS A 66 9.13 14.32 0.21
C LYS A 66 10.19 15.14 0.95
N SER A 67 9.81 15.91 1.97
CA SER A 67 10.77 16.66 2.79
C SER A 67 11.59 15.77 3.73
N ALA A 68 11.07 14.61 4.11
CA ALA A 68 11.74 13.64 4.98
C ALA A 68 12.71 12.70 4.25
N LEU A 69 13.03 12.96 2.97
CA LEU A 69 14.01 12.18 2.23
C LEU A 69 15.42 12.40 2.81
N ASN A 70 16.13 11.30 3.03
CA ASN A 70 17.51 11.35 3.48
C ASN A 70 18.39 12.07 2.45
N THR A 71 19.28 12.94 2.92
CA THR A 71 20.38 13.43 2.09
C THR A 71 21.31 12.28 1.71
N PRO A 72 22.09 12.38 0.61
CA PRO A 72 23.00 11.30 0.20
C PRO A 72 23.96 10.84 1.31
N ALA A 73 24.47 11.78 2.13
CA ALA A 73 25.33 11.45 3.26
C ALA A 73 24.58 10.72 4.39
N GLN A 74 23.37 11.17 4.75
CA GLN A 74 22.53 10.48 5.73
C GLN A 74 22.12 9.09 5.25
N GLN A 75 21.85 8.93 3.95
CA GLN A 75 21.52 7.64 3.35
C GLN A 75 22.72 6.69 3.40
N ALA A 76 23.93 7.17 3.12
CA ALA A 76 25.15 6.37 3.23
C ALA A 76 25.38 5.88 4.68
N ILE A 77 25.15 6.74 5.67
CA ILE A 77 25.23 6.37 7.09
C ILE A 77 24.15 5.35 7.47
N HIS A 78 22.89 5.58 7.06
CA HIS A 78 21.78 4.68 7.35
C HIS A 78 21.98 3.28 6.76
N LEU A 79 22.56 3.19 5.56
CA LEU A 79 22.88 1.90 4.92
C LEU A 79 24.07 1.18 5.55
N ALA A 80 24.96 1.92 6.23
CA ALA A 80 26.14 1.36 6.88
C ALA A 80 25.85 0.80 8.28
N LEU A 81 24.68 1.08 8.85
CA LEU A 81 24.26 0.61 10.19
C LEU A 81 23.26 -0.54 10.05
N PRO A 82 23.56 -1.76 10.55
CA PRO A 82 22.68 -2.93 10.47
C PRO A 82 21.51 -2.91 11.46
#